data_AF-A0A538SCV0-F1
#
_entry.id   AF-A0A538SCV0-F1
#
_cell.length_a   1.000
_cell.length_b   1.000
_cell.length_c   1.000
_cell.angle_alpha   90.00
_cell.angle_beta   90.00
_cell.angle_gamma   90.00
#
_symmetry.space_group_name_H-M   'P 1'
#
loop_
_entity.id
_entity.type
_entity.pdbx_description
1 polymer ?
#
loop_
_entity_poly.entity_id
_entity_poly.type
_entity_poly.pdbx_seq_one_letter_code
_entity_poly.pdbx_strand_id
1 'polypeptide(L)'
;TGLMAPLDAIMVAVPTARLHELHRRTPNLRAIVFRRNYGKSAALSVGFQAARGRVVITMDGDLQDDSAEIGPLIEKLTEGYDLVSGWKQNRQDPITKTVPSKLFNAVTSSMTGVKLHDMNCGLKAYRAEVVRTLNLRGELHRFIPVLAHWNGFRVGEMRTVHHPRLHGKTKFGAGRFLNGFLDLLAVMFLTRISRRPLHLFGRIGVFFTLVGAAITIGFSWRWVLGEGLRLRPALLFGAVLVILGIQFISIGFLGELIASTRSHEPDYAIRERL
;
A
#
# COMPACT_ATOMS: atom_id res chain seq x y z
N THR A 1 -27.98 -26.60 0.90
CA THR A 1 -27.63 -27.19 -0.41
C THR A 1 -27.63 -26.10 -1.48
N GLY A 2 -26.57 -25.29 -1.50
CA GLY A 2 -26.28 -24.36 -2.59
C GLY A 2 -24.92 -24.77 -3.14
N LEU A 3 -24.82 -25.03 -4.44
CA LEU A 3 -23.58 -25.42 -5.11
C LEU A 3 -22.50 -24.36 -4.84
N MET A 4 -21.59 -24.61 -3.90
CA MET A 4 -20.27 -24.00 -3.97
C MET A 4 -19.61 -24.55 -5.23
N ALA A 5 -19.36 -23.69 -6.21
CA ALA A 5 -18.49 -24.01 -7.34
C ALA A 5 -17.16 -24.59 -6.84
N PRO A 6 -16.47 -25.46 -7.62
CA PRO A 6 -15.20 -26.04 -7.17
C PRO A 6 -14.21 -24.93 -6.79
N LEU A 7 -13.76 -24.97 -5.54
CA LEU A 7 -12.75 -24.05 -5.01
C LEU A 7 -11.40 -24.41 -5.62
N ASP A 8 -10.82 -23.49 -6.41
CA ASP A 8 -9.42 -23.54 -6.88
C ASP A 8 -8.55 -22.80 -5.84
N ALA A 9 -7.64 -23.51 -5.18
CA ALA A 9 -6.78 -22.98 -4.15
C ALA A 9 -5.38 -22.74 -4.72
N ILE A 10 -4.87 -21.51 -4.59
CA ILE A 10 -3.51 -21.17 -5.03
C ILE A 10 -2.64 -20.86 -3.82
N MET A 11 -1.58 -21.65 -3.63
CA MET A 11 -0.59 -21.41 -2.59
C MET A 11 0.71 -20.86 -3.20
N VAL A 12 1.14 -19.69 -2.74
CA VAL A 12 2.42 -19.09 -3.15
C VAL A 12 3.40 -19.15 -2.00
N ALA A 13 4.53 -19.83 -2.20
CA ALA A 13 5.45 -20.15 -1.13
C ALA A 13 6.91 -20.22 -1.59
N VAL A 14 7.82 -20.35 -0.64
CA VAL A 14 9.20 -20.79 -0.87
C VAL A 14 9.29 -22.32 -0.84
N PRO A 15 10.34 -22.93 -1.41
CA PRO A 15 10.41 -24.38 -1.61
C PRO A 15 10.28 -25.14 -0.28
N THR A 16 9.30 -26.05 -0.20
CA THR A 16 9.16 -26.97 0.92
C THR A 16 8.78 -28.36 0.40
N ALA A 17 9.35 -29.42 0.98
CA ALA A 17 9.06 -30.80 0.55
C ALA A 17 7.56 -31.16 0.70
N ARG A 18 6.88 -30.53 1.66
CA ARG A 18 5.48 -30.80 2.00
C ARG A 18 4.48 -30.32 0.92
N LEU A 19 4.87 -29.34 0.10
CA LEU A 19 4.04 -28.78 -0.98
C LEU A 19 3.65 -29.83 -2.04
N HIS A 20 4.61 -30.66 -2.45
CA HIS A 20 4.39 -31.70 -3.45
C HIS A 20 3.48 -32.83 -2.92
N GLU A 21 3.57 -33.13 -1.63
CA GLU A 21 2.67 -34.08 -0.99
C GLU A 21 1.24 -33.55 -0.94
N LEU A 22 1.05 -32.29 -0.54
CA LEU A 22 -0.28 -31.66 -0.52
C LEU A 22 -0.90 -31.57 -1.93
N HIS A 23 -0.14 -31.11 -2.93
CA HIS A 23 -0.64 -31.01 -4.31
C HIS A 23 -1.15 -32.36 -4.83
N ARG A 24 -0.42 -33.45 -4.59
CA ARG A 24 -0.86 -34.80 -4.99
C ARG A 24 -2.13 -35.27 -4.27
N ARG A 25 -2.40 -34.79 -3.06
CA ARG A 25 -3.58 -35.17 -2.27
C ARG A 25 -4.77 -34.22 -2.44
N THR A 26 -4.57 -33.06 -3.07
CA THR A 26 -5.60 -32.03 -3.20
C THR A 26 -5.70 -31.61 -4.68
N PRO A 27 -6.64 -32.20 -5.45
CA PRO A 27 -6.73 -32.00 -6.90
C PRO A 27 -6.88 -30.55 -7.34
N ASN A 28 -7.50 -29.72 -6.51
CA ASN A 28 -7.75 -28.30 -6.80
C ASN A 28 -6.69 -27.37 -6.18
N LEU A 29 -5.59 -27.91 -5.66
CA LEU A 29 -4.50 -27.11 -5.10
C LEU A 29 -3.45 -26.88 -6.18
N ARG A 30 -3.24 -25.61 -6.54
CA ARG A 30 -2.14 -25.17 -7.40
C ARG A 30 -1.10 -24.48 -6.53
N ALA A 31 0.17 -24.68 -6.86
CA ALA A 31 1.25 -24.05 -6.12
C ALA A 31 2.21 -23.28 -7.02
N ILE A 32 2.66 -22.12 -6.53
CA ILE A 32 3.69 -21.31 -7.18
C ILE A 32 4.85 -21.15 -6.22
N VAL A 33 6.01 -21.67 -6.59
CA VAL A 33 7.18 -21.70 -5.72
C VAL A 33 8.19 -20.66 -6.19
N PHE A 34 8.51 -19.69 -5.34
CA PHE A 34 9.55 -18.72 -5.62
C PHE A 34 10.95 -19.31 -5.40
N ARG A 35 11.94 -18.81 -6.15
CA ARG A 35 13.36 -19.16 -5.92
C ARG A 35 13.91 -18.61 -4.61
N ARG A 36 13.35 -17.50 -4.12
CA ARG A 36 13.69 -16.86 -2.83
C ARG A 36 12.46 -16.18 -2.24
N ASN A 37 12.54 -15.77 -0.97
CA ASN A 37 11.45 -15.03 -0.34
C ASN A 37 11.37 -13.58 -0.87
N TYR A 38 10.28 -13.26 -1.57
CA TYR A 38 9.98 -11.93 -2.10
C TYR A 38 8.96 -11.13 -1.26
N GLY A 39 8.49 -11.69 -0.15
CA GLY A 39 7.50 -11.06 0.73
C GLY A 39 6.04 -11.22 0.28
N LYS A 40 5.12 -10.72 1.12
CA LYS A 40 3.67 -10.94 0.98
C LYS A 40 3.05 -10.25 -0.24
N SER A 41 3.45 -9.02 -0.57
CA SER A 41 2.90 -8.34 -1.76
C SER A 41 3.24 -9.07 -3.06
N ALA A 42 4.46 -9.59 -3.18
CA ALA A 42 4.87 -10.37 -4.34
C ALA A 42 4.06 -11.66 -4.47
N ALA A 43 3.87 -12.36 -3.35
CA ALA A 43 3.05 -13.57 -3.29
C ALA A 43 1.60 -13.31 -3.71
N LEU A 44 0.98 -12.24 -3.17
CA LEU A 44 -0.38 -11.85 -3.55
C LEU A 44 -0.47 -11.42 -5.01
N SER A 45 0.51 -10.66 -5.52
CA SER A 45 0.55 -10.22 -6.93
C SER A 45 0.52 -11.40 -7.89
N VAL A 46 1.43 -12.37 -7.70
CA VAL A 46 1.50 -13.58 -8.53
C VAL A 46 0.29 -14.49 -8.32
N GLY A 47 -0.22 -14.59 -7.08
CA GLY A 47 -1.44 -15.32 -6.78
C GLY A 47 -2.66 -14.74 -7.50
N PHE A 48 -2.81 -13.42 -7.53
CA PHE A 48 -3.89 -12.71 -8.22
C PHE A 48 -3.82 -12.91 -9.74
N GLN A 49 -2.63 -12.86 -10.33
CA GLN A 49 -2.44 -13.15 -11.75
C GLN A 49 -2.79 -14.60 -12.11
N ALA A 50 -2.53 -15.54 -11.21
CA ALA A 50 -2.79 -16.96 -11.43
C ALA A 50 -4.26 -17.38 -11.14
N ALA A 51 -5.01 -16.53 -10.44
CA ALA A 51 -6.39 -16.78 -10.03
C ALA A 51 -7.36 -16.75 -11.22
N ARG A 52 -8.23 -17.78 -11.30
CA ARG A 52 -9.17 -17.96 -12.42
C ARG A 52 -10.63 -17.77 -12.01
N GLY A 53 -10.93 -17.78 -10.71
CA GLY A 53 -12.28 -17.66 -10.18
C GLY A 53 -12.90 -16.27 -10.41
N ARG A 54 -14.23 -16.20 -10.41
CA ARG A 54 -14.99 -14.94 -10.43
C ARG A 54 -14.88 -14.16 -9.12
N VAL A 55 -14.69 -14.90 -8.03
CA VAL A 55 -14.38 -14.38 -6.71
C VAL A 55 -13.02 -14.93 -6.31
N VAL A 56 -12.17 -14.06 -5.77
CA VAL A 56 -10.86 -14.41 -5.22
C VAL A 56 -10.90 -14.16 -3.73
N ILE A 57 -10.38 -15.11 -2.95
CA ILE A 57 -10.26 -15.00 -1.49
C ILE A 57 -8.79 -15.07 -1.14
N THR A 58 -8.34 -14.18 -0.25
CA THR A 58 -7.01 -14.28 0.36
C THR A 58 -7.15 -14.74 1.80
N MET A 59 -6.21 -15.56 2.25
CA MET A 59 -6.13 -16.05 3.62
C MET A 59 -4.67 -16.28 3.98
N ASP A 60 -4.27 -15.94 5.21
CA ASP A 60 -2.92 -16.19 5.69
C ASP A 60 -2.73 -17.65 6.10
N GLY A 61 -1.57 -18.24 5.77
CA GLY A 61 -1.25 -19.66 6.03
C GLY A 61 -0.86 -19.97 7.48
N ASP A 62 -1.10 -19.07 8.42
CA ASP A 62 -0.72 -19.20 9.84
C ASP A 62 -1.86 -19.73 10.74
N LEU A 63 -2.95 -20.20 10.11
CA LEU A 63 -4.16 -20.76 10.75
C LEU A 63 -4.87 -19.80 11.70
N GLN A 64 -4.57 -18.49 11.64
CA GLN A 64 -5.25 -17.54 12.50
C GLN A 64 -6.62 -17.10 11.97
N ASP A 65 -6.86 -17.27 10.67
CA ASP A 65 -8.12 -16.95 10.00
C ASP A 65 -8.95 -18.23 9.83
N ASP A 66 -10.25 -18.17 10.15
CA ASP A 66 -11.16 -19.31 10.04
C ASP A 66 -11.72 -19.45 8.62
N SER A 67 -11.62 -20.66 8.05
CA SER A 67 -12.21 -21.01 6.76
C SER A 67 -13.74 -20.93 6.71
N ALA A 68 -14.41 -21.04 7.85
CA ALA A 68 -15.86 -20.89 7.94
C ALA A 68 -16.32 -19.47 7.54
N GLU A 69 -15.45 -18.47 7.68
CA GLU A 69 -15.74 -17.06 7.35
C GLU A 69 -15.73 -16.78 5.83
N ILE A 70 -15.27 -17.74 5.00
CA ILE A 70 -15.22 -17.57 3.54
C ILE A 70 -16.63 -17.42 2.95
N GLY A 71 -17.57 -18.27 3.38
CA GLY A 71 -18.96 -18.23 2.89
C GLY A 71 -19.63 -16.87 3.14
N PRO A 72 -19.68 -16.40 4.40
CA PRO A 72 -20.22 -15.09 4.73
C PRO A 72 -19.55 -13.91 4.02
N LEU A 73 -18.24 -13.97 3.77
CA LEU A 73 -17.55 -12.94 2.98
C LEU A 73 -18.02 -12.89 1.52
N ILE A 74 -18.26 -14.06 0.92
CA ILE A 74 -18.81 -14.16 -0.44
C ILE A 74 -20.23 -13.61 -0.46
N GLU A 75 -21.06 -13.94 0.53
CA GLU A 75 -22.41 -13.39 0.67
C GLU A 75 -22.37 -11.87 0.77
N LYS A 76 -21.45 -11.31 1.57
CA LYS A 76 -21.28 -9.86 1.70
C LYS A 76 -20.95 -9.18 0.36
N LEU A 77 -20.20 -9.81 -0.53
CA LEU A 77 -19.95 -9.26 -1.88
C LEU A 77 -21.24 -9.09 -2.68
N THR A 78 -22.26 -9.92 -2.44
CA THR A 78 -23.55 -9.84 -3.16
C THR A 78 -24.36 -8.59 -2.80
N GLU A 79 -24.07 -7.92 -1.68
CA GLU A 79 -24.69 -6.64 -1.28
C GLU A 79 -24.24 -5.44 -2.15
N GLY A 80 -23.46 -5.69 -3.20
CA GLY A 80 -22.96 -4.66 -4.12
C GLY A 80 -21.57 -4.13 -3.77
N TYR A 81 -20.81 -4.86 -2.94
CA TYR A 81 -19.40 -4.61 -2.73
C TYR A 81 -18.56 -5.36 -3.77
N ASP A 82 -17.39 -4.79 -4.10
CA ASP A 82 -16.42 -5.39 -5.01
C ASP A 82 -15.23 -5.99 -4.24
N LEU A 83 -14.97 -5.45 -3.04
CA LEU A 83 -13.98 -5.93 -2.09
C LEU A 83 -14.60 -5.90 -0.69
N VAL A 84 -14.48 -7.00 0.05
CA VAL A 84 -14.85 -7.07 1.46
C VAL A 84 -13.65 -7.48 2.29
N SER A 85 -13.31 -6.65 3.28
CA SER A 85 -12.27 -6.96 4.26
C SER A 85 -12.86 -7.61 5.50
N GLY A 86 -12.21 -8.67 6.00
CA GLY A 86 -12.48 -9.13 7.36
C GLY A 86 -12.04 -8.08 8.39
N TRP A 87 -12.75 -8.04 9.51
CA TRP A 87 -12.44 -7.22 10.68
C TRP A 87 -12.39 -8.11 11.91
N LYS A 88 -11.19 -8.22 12.48
CA LYS A 88 -10.92 -8.99 13.69
C LYS A 88 -11.44 -8.24 14.91
N GLN A 89 -12.63 -8.60 15.38
CA GLN A 89 -13.19 -8.06 16.62
C GLN A 89 -12.53 -8.74 17.83
N ASN A 90 -12.34 -8.03 18.95
CA ASN A 90 -11.66 -8.52 20.16
C ASN A 90 -10.16 -8.88 20.00
N ARG A 91 -9.34 -7.91 19.57
CA ARG A 91 -7.89 -8.00 19.83
C ARG A 91 -7.66 -7.96 21.35
N GLN A 92 -7.40 -9.12 21.96
CA GLN A 92 -6.78 -9.22 23.30
C GLN A 92 -5.29 -8.84 23.26
N ASP A 93 -4.92 -7.95 22.33
CA ASP A 93 -3.57 -7.43 22.23
C ASP A 93 -3.36 -6.33 23.27
N PRO A 94 -2.14 -6.20 23.85
CA PRO A 94 -1.83 -5.14 24.78
C PRO A 94 -2.09 -3.75 24.17
N ILE A 95 -2.42 -2.78 25.03
CA ILE A 95 -2.74 -1.38 24.66
C ILE A 95 -1.64 -0.76 23.78
N THR A 96 -0.39 -1.18 23.97
CA THR A 96 0.78 -0.80 23.18
C THR A 96 0.70 -1.17 21.70
N LYS A 97 -0.17 -2.12 21.30
CA LYS A 97 -0.43 -2.52 19.91
C LYS A 97 -1.75 -2.00 19.36
N THR A 98 -2.76 -1.76 20.21
CA THR A 98 -4.10 -1.36 19.77
C THR A 98 -4.22 0.13 19.49
N VAL A 99 -3.60 0.99 20.32
CA VAL A 99 -3.61 2.47 20.12
C VAL A 99 -2.93 2.88 18.80
N PRO A 100 -1.74 2.37 18.44
CA PRO A 100 -1.07 2.76 17.20
C PRO A 100 -1.81 2.28 15.97
N SER A 101 -2.39 1.07 16.02
CA SER A 101 -3.21 0.53 14.94
C SER A 101 -4.48 1.35 14.74
N LYS A 102 -5.13 1.81 15.83
CA LYS A 102 -6.30 2.68 15.76
C LYS A 102 -5.95 4.05 15.16
N LEU A 103 -4.83 4.65 15.57
CA LEU A 103 -4.36 5.91 15.01
C LEU A 103 -4.02 5.77 13.52
N PHE A 104 -3.29 4.71 13.15
CA PHE A 104 -2.96 4.42 11.75
C PHE A 104 -4.21 4.24 10.90
N ASN A 105 -5.20 3.46 11.37
CA ASN A 105 -6.46 3.26 10.65
C ASN A 105 -7.28 4.55 10.58
N ALA A 106 -7.30 5.37 11.64
CA ALA A 106 -8.01 6.65 11.66
C ALA A 106 -7.40 7.68 10.69
N VAL A 107 -6.08 7.85 10.72
CA VAL A 107 -5.38 8.75 9.78
C VAL A 107 -5.55 8.24 8.36
N THR A 108 -5.37 6.94 8.12
CA THR A 108 -5.52 6.38 6.77
C THR A 108 -6.96 6.54 6.27
N SER A 109 -7.96 6.26 7.10
CA SER A 109 -9.37 6.45 6.75
C SER A 109 -9.69 7.91 6.43
N SER A 110 -9.23 8.86 7.25
CA SER A 110 -9.42 10.30 7.01
C SER A 110 -8.76 10.78 5.72
N MET A 111 -7.56 10.28 5.40
CA MET A 111 -6.80 10.70 4.23
C MET A 111 -7.23 10.01 2.92
N THR A 112 -7.74 8.78 3.01
CA THR A 112 -8.09 7.97 1.84
C THR A 112 -9.57 7.95 1.53
N GLY A 113 -10.43 8.31 2.50
CA GLY A 113 -11.89 8.22 2.41
C GLY A 113 -12.43 6.82 2.72
N VAL A 114 -11.56 5.83 2.94
CA VAL A 114 -11.95 4.43 3.16
C VAL A 114 -12.23 4.18 4.64
N LYS A 115 -13.52 4.00 4.97
CA LYS A 115 -13.96 3.69 6.34
C LYS A 115 -13.86 2.19 6.60
N LEU A 116 -12.71 1.73 7.09
CA LEU A 116 -12.47 0.36 7.57
C LEU A 116 -11.90 0.37 8.98
N HIS A 117 -12.31 -0.59 9.80
CA HIS A 117 -11.78 -0.78 11.16
C HIS A 117 -10.45 -1.55 11.16
N ASP A 118 -10.25 -2.51 10.24
CA ASP A 118 -8.99 -3.24 10.07
C ASP A 118 -8.57 -3.38 8.61
N MET A 119 -7.75 -2.42 8.15
CA MET A 119 -7.24 -2.41 6.79
C MET A 119 -6.29 -3.58 6.49
N ASN A 120 -5.60 -4.11 7.51
CA ASN A 120 -4.51 -5.08 7.35
C ASN A 120 -4.94 -6.54 7.61
N CYS A 121 -6.24 -6.82 7.69
CA CYS A 121 -6.72 -8.20 7.78
C CYS A 121 -6.31 -9.00 6.53
N GLY A 122 -5.71 -10.18 6.72
CA GLY A 122 -5.31 -11.08 5.63
C GLY A 122 -6.49 -11.75 4.93
N LEU A 123 -7.57 -11.99 5.68
CA LEU A 123 -8.81 -12.55 5.15
C LEU A 123 -9.63 -11.47 4.43
N LYS A 124 -9.70 -11.58 3.10
CA LYS A 124 -10.42 -10.63 2.24
C LYS A 124 -11.04 -11.36 1.05
N ALA A 125 -12.18 -10.86 0.59
CA ALA A 125 -12.87 -11.35 -0.60
C ALA A 125 -12.93 -10.27 -1.67
N TYR A 126 -12.73 -10.68 -2.93
CA TYR A 126 -12.60 -9.79 -4.07
C TYR A 126 -13.41 -10.30 -5.24
N ARG A 127 -14.01 -9.39 -6.01
CA ARG A 127 -14.36 -9.67 -7.41
C ARG A 127 -13.09 -9.79 -8.24
N ALA A 128 -13.10 -10.66 -9.24
CA ALA A 128 -11.96 -10.89 -10.13
C ALA A 128 -11.46 -9.61 -10.82
N GLU A 129 -12.36 -8.67 -11.11
CA GLU A 129 -12.03 -7.36 -11.68
C GLU A 129 -11.15 -6.51 -10.75
N VAL A 130 -11.36 -6.57 -9.43
CA VAL A 130 -10.55 -5.83 -8.47
C VAL A 130 -9.11 -6.32 -8.54
N VAL A 131 -8.88 -7.62 -8.39
CA VAL A 131 -7.52 -8.17 -8.35
C VAL A 131 -6.75 -7.98 -9.66
N ARG A 132 -7.44 -7.93 -10.81
CA ARG A 132 -6.83 -7.67 -12.13
C ARG A 132 -6.33 -6.23 -12.30
N THR A 133 -6.88 -5.28 -11.56
CA THR A 133 -6.44 -3.87 -11.60
C THR A 133 -5.35 -3.55 -10.58
N LEU A 134 -5.13 -4.43 -9.60
CA LEU A 134 -4.19 -4.21 -8.50
C LEU A 134 -2.78 -4.62 -8.90
N ASN A 135 -1.85 -3.66 -8.92
CA ASN A 135 -0.42 -3.90 -9.09
C ASN A 135 0.28 -3.83 -7.72
N LEU A 136 0.42 -4.97 -7.04
CA LEU A 136 0.98 -5.03 -5.69
C LEU A 136 2.50 -5.14 -5.72
N ARG A 137 3.18 -4.18 -5.05
CA ARG A 137 4.65 -4.11 -4.94
C ARG A 137 5.07 -3.70 -3.54
N GLY A 138 6.27 -4.08 -3.11
CA GLY A 138 6.82 -3.69 -1.80
C GLY A 138 5.88 -4.05 -0.65
N GLU A 139 5.40 -3.06 0.10
CA GLU A 139 4.46 -3.22 1.22
C GLU A 139 3.00 -2.86 0.87
N LEU A 140 2.67 -2.69 -0.42
CA LEU A 140 1.34 -2.26 -0.87
C LEU A 140 0.20 -3.24 -0.53
N HIS A 141 0.50 -4.50 -0.19
CA HIS A 141 -0.52 -5.46 0.26
C HIS A 141 -1.38 -4.95 1.42
N ARG A 142 -0.83 -4.10 2.31
CA ARG A 142 -1.56 -3.53 3.45
C ARG A 142 -2.61 -2.50 3.05
N PHE A 143 -2.50 -1.98 1.82
CA PHE A 143 -3.28 -0.86 1.31
C PHE A 143 -4.19 -1.26 0.15
N ILE A 144 -4.37 -2.57 -0.05
CA ILE A 144 -5.27 -3.10 -1.09
C ILE A 144 -6.67 -2.46 -1.03
N PRO A 145 -7.33 -2.30 0.14
CA PRO A 145 -8.64 -1.65 0.17
C PRO A 145 -8.62 -0.19 -0.30
N VAL A 146 -7.54 0.54 0.01
CA VAL A 146 -7.34 1.92 -0.43
C VAL A 146 -7.14 2.00 -1.94
N LEU A 147 -6.28 1.14 -2.49
CA LEU A 147 -6.02 1.07 -3.93
C LEU A 147 -7.30 0.71 -4.70
N ALA A 148 -8.09 -0.25 -4.20
CA ALA A 148 -9.35 -0.62 -4.80
C ALA A 148 -10.35 0.56 -4.78
N HIS A 149 -10.50 1.24 -3.65
CA HIS A 149 -11.39 2.40 -3.53
C HIS A 149 -11.02 3.52 -4.52
N TRP A 150 -9.73 3.82 -4.67
CA TRP A 150 -9.26 4.83 -5.62
C TRP A 150 -9.36 4.43 -7.09
N ASN A 151 -9.42 3.14 -7.38
CA ASN A 151 -9.79 2.64 -8.71
C ASN A 151 -11.31 2.65 -8.94
N GLY A 152 -12.10 3.15 -7.99
CA GLY A 152 -13.55 3.31 -8.11
C GLY A 152 -14.38 2.14 -7.56
N PHE A 153 -13.74 1.13 -6.96
CA PHE A 153 -14.43 -0.04 -6.44
C PHE A 153 -15.11 0.24 -5.08
N ARG A 154 -16.25 -0.44 -4.85
CA ARG A 154 -16.98 -0.39 -3.59
C ARG A 154 -16.34 -1.33 -2.57
N VAL A 155 -15.82 -0.74 -1.50
CA VAL A 155 -15.11 -1.46 -0.43
C VAL A 155 -16.01 -1.57 0.79
N GLY A 156 -16.18 -2.80 1.28
CA GLY A 156 -16.95 -3.14 2.48
C GLY A 156 -16.10 -3.82 3.54
N GLU A 157 -16.69 -4.00 4.71
CA GLU A 157 -16.10 -4.71 5.84
C GLU A 157 -17.10 -5.70 6.43
N MET A 158 -16.60 -6.82 6.94
CA MET A 158 -17.37 -7.79 7.69
C MET A 158 -16.62 -8.20 8.95
N ARG A 159 -17.33 -8.38 10.07
CA ARG A 159 -16.77 -8.92 11.30
C ARG A 159 -16.44 -10.40 11.11
N THR A 160 -15.24 -10.80 11.52
CA THR A 160 -14.76 -12.19 11.42
C THR A 160 -14.20 -12.65 12.76
N VAL A 161 -14.43 -13.91 13.13
CA VAL A 161 -13.81 -14.53 14.30
C VAL A 161 -12.31 -14.71 14.06
N HIS A 162 -11.49 -14.43 15.08
CA HIS A 162 -10.04 -14.58 14.99
C HIS A 162 -9.51 -15.47 16.12
N HIS A 163 -8.70 -16.47 15.76
CA HIS A 163 -8.07 -17.35 16.74
C HIS A 163 -6.70 -16.82 17.17
N PRO A 164 -6.32 -17.00 18.45
CA PRO A 164 -4.98 -16.67 18.92
C PRO A 164 -3.91 -17.50 18.22
N ARG A 165 -2.73 -16.89 18.03
CA ARG A 165 -1.60 -17.48 17.31
C ARG A 165 -1.06 -18.70 18.07
N LEU A 166 -1.06 -19.89 17.45
CA LEU A 166 -0.57 -21.13 18.09
C LEU A 166 0.96 -21.27 18.08
N HIS A 167 1.67 -20.65 17.11
CA HIS A 167 3.13 -20.76 16.96
C HIS A 167 3.79 -19.44 16.52
N GLY A 168 5.01 -19.19 17.01
CA GLY A 168 5.89 -18.08 16.59
C GLY A 168 5.98 -16.92 17.58
N LYS A 169 7.21 -16.49 17.90
CA LYS A 169 7.46 -15.28 18.71
C LYS A 169 7.21 -14.02 17.87
N THR A 170 6.46 -13.07 18.42
CA THR A 170 6.23 -11.75 17.81
C THR A 170 7.54 -10.93 17.76
N LYS A 171 8.13 -10.78 16.57
CA LYS A 171 9.23 -9.82 16.30
C LYS A 171 8.74 -8.37 16.19
N PHE A 172 8.07 -7.83 17.20
CA PHE A 172 7.41 -6.51 17.13
C PHE A 172 8.00 -5.53 18.16
N GLY A 173 8.73 -4.50 17.69
CA GLY A 173 9.36 -3.46 18.52
C GLY A 173 8.96 -2.03 18.13
N ALA A 174 9.45 -1.05 18.90
CA ALA A 174 9.11 0.37 18.83
C ALA A 174 9.40 1.07 17.48
N GLY A 175 10.32 0.52 16.67
CA GLY A 175 10.60 1.03 15.31
C GLY A 175 9.39 1.00 14.36
N ARG A 176 8.32 0.29 14.72
CA ARG A 176 7.08 0.23 13.92
C ARG A 176 6.29 1.54 13.91
N PHE A 177 6.46 2.44 14.87
CA PHE A 177 5.77 3.73 14.85
C PHE A 177 6.30 4.63 13.76
N LEU A 178 7.63 4.80 13.71
CA LEU A 178 8.30 5.53 12.65
C LEU A 178 8.07 4.84 11.31
N ASN A 179 8.21 3.51 11.25
CA ASN A 179 7.98 2.79 10.01
C ASN A 179 6.52 2.84 9.57
N GLY A 180 5.54 2.85 10.47
CA GLY A 180 4.11 2.96 10.12
C GLY A 180 3.73 4.34 9.60
N PHE A 181 4.29 5.40 10.17
CA PHE A 181 4.16 6.76 9.64
C PHE A 181 4.88 6.92 8.30
N LEU A 182 6.10 6.41 8.18
CA LEU A 182 6.86 6.39 6.93
C LEU A 182 6.18 5.51 5.88
N ASP A 183 5.54 4.40 6.25
CA ASP A 183 4.75 3.54 5.36
C ASP A 183 3.50 4.29 4.87
N LEU A 184 2.85 5.07 5.74
CA LEU A 184 1.71 5.92 5.34
C LEU A 184 2.16 7.03 4.39
N LEU A 185 3.26 7.72 4.71
CA LEU A 185 3.87 8.71 3.79
C LEU A 185 4.27 8.06 2.49
N ALA A 186 4.87 6.86 2.53
CA ALA A 186 5.26 6.10 1.35
C ALA A 186 4.04 5.71 0.53
N VAL A 187 2.90 5.36 1.14
CA VAL A 187 1.69 5.06 0.38
C VAL A 187 1.06 6.29 -0.20
N MET A 188 0.89 7.35 0.57
CA MET A 188 0.44 8.63 0.04
C MET A 188 1.32 9.09 -1.12
N PHE A 189 2.64 8.91 -0.97
CA PHE A 189 3.59 9.15 -2.03
C PHE A 189 3.35 8.24 -3.22
N LEU A 190 3.28 6.92 -3.01
CA LEU A 190 3.12 5.93 -4.07
C LEU A 190 1.81 6.05 -4.86
N THR A 191 0.78 6.64 -4.27
CA THR A 191 -0.58 6.60 -4.82
C THR A 191 -1.10 7.96 -5.25
N ARG A 192 -0.76 9.03 -4.51
CA ARG A 192 -1.14 10.41 -4.82
C ARG A 192 0.00 11.18 -5.50
N ILE A 193 1.24 11.00 -5.04
CA ILE A 193 2.40 11.75 -5.55
C ILE A 193 2.97 11.08 -6.81
N SER A 194 3.10 9.75 -6.85
CA SER A 194 3.67 9.02 -8.01
C SER A 194 2.91 9.21 -9.30
N ARG A 195 1.64 9.61 -9.27
CA ARG A 195 0.87 9.88 -10.49
C ARG A 195 1.30 11.19 -11.16
N ARG A 196 1.74 12.20 -10.38
CA ARG A 196 2.12 13.55 -10.83
C ARG A 196 3.07 14.25 -9.85
N PRO A 197 4.28 13.71 -9.61
CA PRO A 197 5.22 14.27 -8.63
C PRO A 197 5.60 15.73 -8.92
N LEU A 198 5.65 16.12 -10.20
CA LEU A 198 5.92 17.50 -10.61
C LEU A 198 4.87 18.49 -10.08
N HIS A 199 3.59 18.10 -9.99
CA HIS A 199 2.55 19.01 -9.52
C HIS A 199 2.69 19.35 -8.04
N LEU A 200 3.19 18.44 -7.21
CA LEU A 200 3.37 18.72 -5.78
C LEU A 200 4.63 19.56 -5.55
N PHE A 201 5.79 19.01 -5.92
CA PHE A 201 7.06 19.66 -5.66
C PHE A 201 7.26 20.90 -6.54
N GLY A 202 6.73 20.90 -7.77
CA GLY A 202 6.73 22.07 -8.63
C GLY A 202 5.91 23.23 -8.08
N ARG A 203 4.73 23.00 -7.47
CA ARG A 203 3.96 24.08 -6.82
C ARG A 203 4.71 24.70 -5.64
N ILE A 204 5.28 23.86 -4.77
CA ILE A 204 6.09 24.30 -3.63
C ILE A 204 7.32 25.07 -4.13
N GLY A 205 7.99 24.53 -5.16
CA GLY A 205 9.19 25.12 -5.72
C GLY A 205 8.93 26.45 -6.43
N VAL A 206 7.85 26.56 -7.21
CA VAL A 206 7.42 27.83 -7.84
C VAL A 206 7.09 28.86 -6.76
N PHE A 207 6.37 28.48 -5.70
CA PHE A 207 6.08 29.39 -4.58
C PHE A 207 7.36 29.96 -3.96
N PHE A 208 8.31 29.10 -3.57
CA PHE A 208 9.57 29.56 -2.98
C PHE A 208 10.43 30.37 -3.96
N THR A 209 10.45 29.99 -5.24
CA THR A 209 11.18 30.72 -6.28
C THR A 209 10.62 32.13 -6.46
N LEU A 210 9.29 32.28 -6.52
CA LEU A 210 8.64 33.58 -6.67
C LEU A 210 8.86 34.48 -5.44
N VAL A 211 8.71 33.94 -4.23
CA VAL A 211 8.95 34.70 -3.00
C VAL A 211 10.42 35.10 -2.88
N GLY A 212 11.35 34.18 -3.13
CA GLY A 212 12.78 34.45 -3.13
C GLY A 212 13.20 35.46 -4.20
N ALA A 213 12.64 35.35 -5.40
CA ALA A 213 12.85 36.28 -6.50
C ALA A 213 12.34 37.69 -6.16
N ALA A 214 11.14 37.81 -5.59
CA ALA A 214 10.59 39.11 -5.18
C ALA A 214 11.48 39.80 -4.14
N ILE A 215 11.99 39.04 -3.16
CA ILE A 215 12.92 39.57 -2.13
C ILE A 215 14.23 40.03 -2.78
N THR A 216 14.86 39.15 -3.58
CA THR A 216 16.17 39.44 -4.20
C THR A 216 16.08 40.59 -5.20
N ILE A 217 15.09 40.58 -6.09
CA ILE A 217 14.83 41.66 -7.05
C ILE A 217 14.53 42.97 -6.31
N GLY A 218 13.72 42.94 -5.25
CA GLY A 218 13.42 44.13 -4.46
C GLY A 218 14.66 44.79 -3.84
N PHE A 219 15.59 44.00 -3.30
CA PHE A 219 16.86 44.50 -2.77
C PHE A 219 17.85 44.92 -3.88
N SER A 220 17.91 44.18 -4.99
CA SER A 220 18.72 44.55 -6.15
C SER A 220 18.26 45.87 -6.77
N TRP A 221 16.95 46.12 -6.81
CA TRP A 221 16.39 47.39 -7.29
C TRP A 221 16.80 48.57 -6.40
N ARG A 222 16.73 48.41 -5.08
CA ARG A 222 17.19 49.44 -4.12
C ARG A 222 18.69 49.74 -4.26
N TRP A 223 19.48 48.73 -4.58
CA TRP A 223 20.90 48.92 -4.86
C TRP A 223 21.15 49.76 -6.12
N VAL A 224 20.40 49.53 -7.20
CA VAL A 224 20.47 50.34 -8.42
C VAL A 224 20.10 51.80 -8.15
N LEU A 225 19.19 52.06 -7.20
CA LEU A 225 18.83 53.41 -6.74
C LEU A 225 19.91 54.08 -5.87
N GLY A 226 21.08 53.47 -5.70
CA GLY A 226 22.20 54.03 -4.95
C GLY A 226 22.21 53.70 -3.46
N GLU A 227 21.28 52.88 -2.96
CA GLU A 227 21.41 52.34 -1.60
C GLU A 227 22.57 51.34 -1.54
N GLY A 228 23.46 51.48 -0.54
CA GLY A 228 24.57 50.54 -0.37
C GLY A 228 24.10 49.09 -0.21
N LEU A 229 24.68 48.18 -0.99
CA LEU A 229 24.43 46.74 -0.92
C LEU A 229 25.11 46.15 0.33
N ARG A 230 24.56 46.44 1.52
CA ARG A 230 24.97 45.74 2.74
C ARG A 230 24.41 44.33 2.69
N LEU A 231 25.19 43.34 3.15
CA LEU A 231 24.74 41.96 3.31
C LEU A 231 23.60 41.91 4.34
N ARG A 232 22.36 42.09 3.88
CA ARG A 232 21.17 42.00 4.73
C ARG A 232 20.78 40.52 4.84
N PRO A 233 20.51 39.99 6.05
CA PRO A 233 20.01 38.62 6.22
C PRO A 233 18.81 38.30 5.32
N ALA A 234 17.96 39.30 5.03
CA ALA A 234 16.84 39.18 4.11
C ALA A 234 17.24 38.89 2.64
N LEU A 235 18.34 39.48 2.14
CA LEU A 235 18.83 39.21 0.78
C LEU A 235 19.34 37.77 0.67
N LEU A 236 20.11 37.31 1.67
CA LEU A 236 20.56 35.92 1.76
C LEU A 236 19.38 34.95 1.87
N PHE A 237 18.38 35.29 2.68
CA PHE A 237 17.16 34.49 2.81
C PHE A 237 16.42 34.38 1.46
N GLY A 238 16.29 35.48 0.73
CA GLY A 238 15.71 35.47 -0.62
C GLY A 238 16.49 34.56 -1.58
N ALA A 239 17.83 34.62 -1.57
CA ALA A 239 18.66 33.75 -2.40
C ALA A 239 18.51 32.27 -2.02
N VAL A 240 18.49 31.95 -0.72
CA VAL A 240 18.24 30.57 -0.23
C VAL A 240 16.86 30.07 -0.67
N LEU A 241 15.82 30.91 -0.61
CA LEU A 241 14.48 30.53 -1.09
C LEU A 241 14.45 30.24 -2.59
N VAL A 242 15.17 31.00 -3.41
CA VAL A 242 15.31 30.72 -4.85
C VAL A 242 15.99 29.36 -5.07
N ILE A 243 17.09 29.10 -4.37
CA ILE A 243 17.82 27.83 -4.48
C ILE A 243 16.93 26.65 -4.07
N LEU A 244 16.24 26.75 -2.92
CA LEU A 244 15.29 25.73 -2.46
C LEU A 244 14.15 25.54 -3.47
N GLY A 245 13.64 26.62 -4.04
CA GLY A 245 12.59 26.59 -5.05
C GLY A 245 12.99 25.78 -6.29
N ILE A 246 14.17 26.06 -6.84
CA ILE A 246 14.75 25.35 -7.99
C ILE A 246 15.00 23.87 -7.64
N GLN A 247 15.50 23.58 -6.44
CA GLN A 247 15.71 22.20 -5.96
C GLN A 247 14.40 21.41 -5.91
N PHE A 248 13.33 21.99 -5.37
CA PHE A 248 12.00 21.35 -5.35
C PHE A 248 11.47 21.09 -6.76
N ILE A 249 11.59 22.04 -7.68
CA ILE A 249 11.20 21.85 -9.09
C ILE A 249 11.99 20.68 -9.71
N SER A 250 13.30 20.62 -9.45
CA SER A 250 14.21 19.59 -9.96
C SER A 250 13.83 18.20 -9.42
N ILE A 251 13.54 18.10 -8.12
CA ILE A 251 13.04 16.86 -7.49
C ILE A 251 11.70 16.44 -8.11
N GLY A 252 10.81 17.39 -8.41
CA GLY A 252 9.55 17.14 -9.11
C GLY A 252 9.76 16.51 -10.50
N PHE A 253 10.66 17.08 -11.31
CA PHE A 253 11.02 16.54 -12.63
C PHE A 253 11.68 15.16 -12.54
N LEU A 254 12.63 14.97 -11.62
CA LEU A 254 13.24 13.67 -11.38
C LEU A 254 12.20 12.61 -10.97
N GLY A 255 11.27 13.00 -10.11
CA GLY A 255 10.14 12.15 -9.74
C GLY A 255 9.31 11.74 -10.95
N GLU A 256 9.00 12.68 -11.85
CA GLU A 256 8.19 12.43 -13.05
C GLU A 256 8.91 11.48 -14.02
N LEU A 257 10.22 11.67 -14.22
CA LEU A 257 11.06 10.78 -15.03
C LEU A 257 11.16 9.36 -14.47
N ILE A 258 11.31 9.22 -13.15
CA ILE A 258 11.33 7.91 -12.50
C ILE A 258 9.96 7.23 -12.60
N ALA A 259 8.88 8.00 -12.42
CA ALA A 259 7.51 7.49 -12.53
C ALA A 259 7.18 7.02 -13.95
N SER A 260 7.62 7.77 -14.97
CA SER A 260 7.39 7.41 -16.38
C SER A 260 8.21 6.20 -16.84
N THR A 261 9.40 5.99 -16.27
CA THR A 261 10.28 4.84 -16.60
C THR A 261 9.82 3.54 -15.93
N ARG A 262 8.94 3.60 -14.92
CA ARG A 262 8.43 2.42 -14.19
C ARG A 262 7.31 1.69 -14.94
N SER A 263 7.58 1.21 -16.16
CA SER A 263 6.66 0.39 -16.96
C SER A 263 6.96 -1.11 -16.95
N HIS A 264 7.95 -1.59 -16.17
CA HIS A 264 8.17 -3.04 -16.02
C HIS A 264 7.32 -3.64 -14.89
N GLU A 265 6.52 -4.65 -15.24
CA GLU A 265 5.99 -5.61 -14.28
C GLU A 265 7.17 -6.27 -13.53
N PRO A 266 7.10 -6.43 -12.20
CA PRO A 266 8.17 -7.11 -11.48
C PRO A 266 8.22 -8.57 -11.92
N ASP A 267 9.30 -8.94 -12.60
CA ASP A 267 9.52 -10.32 -13.03
C ASP A 267 10.05 -11.13 -11.83
N TYR A 268 9.16 -11.89 -11.19
CA TYR A 268 9.52 -12.70 -10.03
C TYR A 268 10.10 -14.03 -10.49
N ALA A 269 11.31 -14.36 -10.02
CA ALA A 269 11.94 -15.63 -10.36
C ALA A 269 11.20 -16.82 -9.72
N ILE A 270 10.35 -17.47 -10.51
CA ILE A 270 9.59 -18.68 -10.15
C ILE A 270 10.49 -19.91 -10.38
N ARG A 271 10.55 -20.79 -9.39
CA ARG A 271 11.28 -22.06 -9.46
C ARG A 271 10.45 -23.10 -10.23
N GLU A 272 9.18 -23.22 -9.84
CA GLU A 272 8.25 -24.23 -10.36
C GLU A 272 6.80 -23.78 -10.14
N ARG A 273 5.90 -24.30 -10.99
CA ARG A 273 4.45 -24.19 -10.86
C ARG A 273 3.89 -25.62 -10.85
N LEU A 274 3.14 -25.96 -9.81
CA LEU A 274 2.45 -27.24 -9.63
C LEU A 274 0.95 -27.04 -9.86
#